data_AF-A0A3N2AVN0-F1
#
_entry.id   AF-A0A3N2AVN0-F1
#
_cell.length_a   1.000
_cell.length_b   1.000
_cell.length_c   1.000
_cell.angle_alpha   90.00
_cell.angle_beta   90.00
_cell.angle_gamma   90.00
#
_symmetry.space_group_name_H-M   'P 1'
#
loop_
_entity.id
_entity.type
_entity.pdbx_description
1 polymer ?
#
loop_
_entity_poly.entity_id
_entity_poly.type
_entity_poly.pdbx_seq_one_letter_code
_entity_poly.pdbx_strand_id
1 'polypeptide(L)'
;MSAAAATAAQLAQAREARAAYRAGAVAPTSGVAHGLVQANLIALPADWAFETLLFAQRNPKPMPVLEVLEAGRVESRLAPGSDVRTDIPAYRVWRDGELADETTDASAAWEEHPDLVAFLIGCSFTFEAGLVDDGIPIRHREHDRNVPMYRTSTACAPAGRLHGELVVSMRPIPASRVADAVTISGRFPAVHGAPVHIGDPGSLGIADLSAPEFGDPPVMQDGDVPVFWACGVTPQAAIMASRPPFAVTHAPGHMFVTDVPDAAYAL
;
A
#
# COMPACT_ATOMS: atom_id res chain seq x y z
N MET A 1 1.71 -14.09 -24.09
CA MET A 1 0.50 -14.21 -23.24
C MET A 1 -0.32 -12.96 -23.47
N SER A 2 -1.64 -13.07 -23.73
CA SER A 2 -2.49 -11.87 -23.75
C SER A 2 -2.33 -11.21 -22.39
N ALA A 3 -1.92 -9.93 -22.35
CA ALA A 3 -1.99 -9.16 -21.12
C ALA A 3 -3.44 -9.29 -20.60
N ALA A 4 -3.60 -9.67 -19.33
CA ALA A 4 -4.92 -9.69 -18.73
C ALA A 4 -5.54 -8.30 -18.92
N ALA A 5 -6.77 -8.25 -19.42
CA ALA A 5 -7.48 -7.00 -19.66
C ALA A 5 -8.58 -6.86 -18.61
N ALA A 6 -8.70 -5.65 -18.04
CA ALA A 6 -9.82 -5.31 -17.18
C ALA A 6 -11.13 -5.39 -17.96
N THR A 7 -12.19 -5.90 -17.32
CA THR A 7 -13.54 -5.89 -17.91
C THR A 7 -14.10 -4.47 -17.95
N ALA A 8 -15.06 -4.22 -18.86
CA ALA A 8 -15.75 -2.92 -18.92
C ALA A 8 -16.45 -2.55 -17.59
N ALA A 9 -16.97 -3.54 -16.86
CA ALA A 9 -17.58 -3.33 -15.56
C ALA A 9 -16.56 -2.89 -14.50
N GLN A 10 -15.39 -3.54 -14.44
CA GLN A 10 -14.30 -3.15 -13.53
C GLN A 10 -13.82 -1.73 -13.83
N LEU A 11 -13.62 -1.38 -15.11
CA LEU A 11 -13.21 -0.04 -15.51
C LEU A 11 -14.25 1.03 -15.15
N ALA A 12 -15.54 0.71 -15.31
CA ALA A 12 -16.62 1.62 -14.91
C ALA A 12 -16.61 1.87 -13.40
N GLN A 13 -16.49 0.81 -12.59
CA GLN A 13 -16.41 0.91 -11.13
C GLN A 13 -15.20 1.72 -10.66
N ALA A 14 -14.02 1.49 -11.26
CA ALA A 14 -12.81 2.23 -10.93
C ALA A 14 -12.93 3.72 -11.21
N ARG A 15 -13.48 4.08 -12.37
CA ARG A 15 -13.71 5.47 -12.76
C ARG A 15 -14.76 6.15 -11.89
N GLU A 16 -15.84 5.45 -11.58
CA GLU A 16 -16.89 5.94 -10.67
C GLU A 16 -16.31 6.21 -9.28
N ALA A 17 -15.51 5.29 -8.74
CA ALA A 17 -14.84 5.46 -7.46
C ALA A 17 -13.92 6.69 -7.46
N ARG A 18 -13.00 6.80 -8.43
CA ARG A 18 -12.12 7.97 -8.55
C ARG A 18 -12.89 9.28 -8.70
N ALA A 19 -13.97 9.29 -9.48
CA ALA A 19 -14.82 10.47 -9.63
C ALA A 19 -15.53 10.86 -8.31
N ALA A 20 -15.96 9.88 -7.51
CA ALA A 20 -16.54 10.13 -6.20
C ALA A 20 -15.50 10.71 -5.22
N TYR A 21 -14.27 10.17 -5.21
CA TYR A 21 -13.18 10.68 -4.37
C TYR A 21 -12.78 12.10 -4.77
N ARG A 22 -12.70 12.37 -6.08
CA ARG A 22 -12.49 13.72 -6.62
C ARG A 22 -13.58 14.71 -6.19
N ALA A 23 -14.80 14.24 -5.97
CA ALA A 23 -15.90 15.05 -5.45
C ALA A 23 -15.92 15.17 -3.90
N GLY A 24 -14.92 14.61 -3.21
CA GLY A 24 -14.75 14.68 -1.76
C GLY A 24 -15.34 13.50 -0.97
N ALA A 25 -15.74 12.41 -1.63
CA ALA A 25 -16.19 11.22 -0.91
C ALA A 25 -15.02 10.55 -0.18
N VAL A 26 -15.23 10.18 1.09
CA VAL A 26 -14.24 9.48 1.91
C VAL A 26 -14.77 8.11 2.30
N ALA A 27 -14.12 7.07 1.82
CA ALA A 27 -14.41 5.70 2.19
C ALA A 27 -13.14 4.83 2.05
N PRO A 28 -13.00 3.76 2.84
CA PRO A 28 -11.99 2.74 2.60
C PRO A 28 -12.11 2.20 1.18
N THR A 29 -10.96 1.86 0.59
CA THR A 29 -10.87 1.40 -0.80
C THR A 29 -10.87 -0.12 -0.93
N SER A 30 -10.79 -0.85 0.19
CA SER A 30 -10.83 -2.31 0.18
C SER A 30 -12.11 -2.84 -0.49
N GLY A 31 -11.95 -3.74 -1.44
CA GLY A 31 -13.07 -4.31 -2.22
C GLY A 31 -13.64 -3.42 -3.33
N VAL A 32 -13.23 -2.16 -3.44
CA VAL A 32 -13.61 -1.27 -4.55
C VAL A 32 -12.94 -1.73 -5.84
N ALA A 33 -13.73 -1.83 -6.92
CA ALA A 33 -13.29 -2.29 -8.25
C ALA A 33 -12.50 -3.61 -8.19
N HIS A 34 -13.12 -4.64 -7.60
CA HIS A 34 -12.51 -5.95 -7.37
C HIS A 34 -11.77 -6.52 -8.60
N GLY A 35 -10.55 -6.99 -8.38
CA GLY A 35 -9.68 -7.53 -9.43
C GLY A 35 -8.84 -6.48 -10.17
N LEU A 36 -8.93 -5.21 -9.77
CA LEU A 36 -8.03 -4.15 -10.21
C LEU A 36 -7.04 -3.78 -9.11
N VAL A 37 -5.86 -3.39 -9.57
CA VAL A 37 -4.75 -3.01 -8.71
C VAL A 37 -5.08 -1.70 -8.02
N GLN A 38 -4.82 -1.67 -6.72
CA GLN A 38 -4.80 -0.46 -5.92
C GLN A 38 -3.37 -0.12 -5.54
N ALA A 39 -3.03 1.16 -5.57
CA ALA A 39 -1.68 1.63 -5.31
C ALA A 39 -1.63 2.54 -4.08
N ASN A 40 -0.62 2.33 -3.26
CA ASN A 40 -0.18 3.28 -2.25
C ASN A 40 0.46 4.48 -2.96
N LEU A 41 0.24 5.70 -2.45
CA LEU A 41 0.92 6.91 -2.90
C LEU A 41 2.00 7.33 -1.89
N ILE A 42 3.17 7.70 -2.40
CA ILE A 42 4.13 8.59 -1.75
C ILE A 42 4.64 9.61 -2.78
N ALA A 43 4.64 10.89 -2.44
CA ALA A 43 5.18 11.96 -3.26
C ALA A 43 6.12 12.83 -2.42
N LEU A 44 7.30 13.15 -2.98
CA LEU A 44 8.31 13.99 -2.34
C LEU A 44 8.87 15.00 -3.35
N PRO A 45 9.49 16.10 -2.89
CA PRO A 45 10.19 17.04 -3.76
C PRO A 45 11.23 16.35 -4.66
N ALA A 46 11.51 16.94 -5.82
CA ALA A 46 12.33 16.29 -6.85
C ALA A 46 13.75 15.94 -6.38
N ASP A 47 14.31 16.71 -5.43
CA ASP A 47 15.62 16.43 -4.85
C ASP A 47 15.66 15.17 -3.97
N TRP A 48 14.51 14.63 -3.54
CA TRP A 48 14.37 13.34 -2.84
C TRP A 48 14.03 12.17 -3.76
N ALA A 49 13.65 12.44 -5.01
CA ALA A 49 13.12 11.42 -5.92
C ALA A 49 14.14 10.31 -6.24
N PHE A 50 15.41 10.67 -6.48
CA PHE A 50 16.44 9.67 -6.79
C PHE A 50 16.67 8.70 -5.61
N GLU A 51 16.78 9.24 -4.41
CA GLU A 51 16.96 8.43 -3.20
C GLU A 51 15.73 7.56 -2.93
N THR A 52 14.53 8.08 -3.20
CA THR A 52 13.27 7.33 -3.07
C THR A 52 13.22 6.15 -4.03
N LEU A 53 13.59 6.37 -5.31
CA LEU A 53 13.67 5.30 -6.30
C LEU A 53 14.73 4.26 -5.93
N LEU A 54 15.91 4.70 -5.47
CA LEU A 54 16.98 3.80 -5.02
C LEU A 54 16.57 3.03 -3.76
N PHE A 55 15.88 3.66 -2.82
CA PHE A 55 15.35 3.02 -1.63
C PHE A 55 14.32 1.95 -2.01
N ALA A 56 13.42 2.25 -2.94
CA ALA A 56 12.47 1.28 -3.46
C ALA A 56 13.14 0.10 -4.18
N GLN A 57 14.15 0.39 -5.01
CA GLN A 57 14.95 -0.63 -5.70
C GLN A 57 15.69 -1.56 -4.74
N ARG A 58 16.20 -1.04 -3.62
CA ARG A 58 16.87 -1.82 -2.56
C ARG A 58 15.89 -2.59 -1.69
N ASN A 59 14.64 -2.13 -1.61
CA ASN A 59 13.60 -2.70 -0.76
C ASN A 59 12.34 -3.04 -1.57
N PRO A 60 12.43 -3.94 -2.58
CA PRO A 60 11.35 -4.16 -3.54
C PRO A 60 10.12 -4.85 -2.93
N LYS A 61 10.27 -5.60 -1.83
CA LYS A 61 9.13 -6.21 -1.12
C LYS A 61 8.24 -5.15 -0.46
N PRO A 62 8.73 -4.25 0.40
CA PRO A 62 7.89 -3.20 0.99
C PRO A 62 7.58 -2.04 0.03
N MET A 63 8.40 -1.82 -1.01
CA MET A 63 8.21 -0.72 -1.97
C MET A 63 8.24 -1.17 -3.43
N PRO A 64 7.32 -2.05 -3.87
CA PRO A 64 7.23 -2.44 -5.27
C PRO A 64 6.63 -1.30 -6.10
N VAL A 65 7.47 -0.53 -6.80
CA VAL A 65 7.02 0.62 -7.61
C VAL A 65 6.30 0.12 -8.87
N LEU A 66 5.06 0.56 -9.06
CA LEU A 66 4.25 0.33 -10.27
C LEU A 66 4.44 1.45 -11.31
N GLU A 67 4.52 2.68 -10.82
CA GLU A 67 4.73 3.87 -11.65
C GLU A 67 5.44 4.97 -10.86
N VAL A 68 6.26 5.75 -11.55
CA VAL A 68 6.78 7.04 -11.08
C VAL A 68 6.22 8.12 -12.01
N LEU A 69 5.49 9.08 -11.46
CA LEU A 69 5.07 10.28 -12.14
C LEU A 69 6.19 11.31 -11.99
N GLU A 70 6.71 11.78 -13.13
CA GLU A 70 7.77 12.80 -13.17
C GLU A 70 7.37 14.09 -12.42
N ALA A 71 8.34 14.93 -12.09
CA ALA A 71 8.13 16.15 -11.31
C ALA A 71 6.97 17.00 -11.85
N GLY A 72 5.99 17.29 -10.99
CA GLY A 72 4.79 18.08 -11.30
C GLY A 72 3.73 17.36 -12.12
N ARG A 73 3.94 16.10 -12.55
CA ARG A 73 2.93 15.30 -13.24
C ARG A 73 1.97 14.67 -12.23
N VAL A 74 0.69 14.66 -12.60
CA VAL A 74 -0.40 14.25 -11.70
C VAL A 74 -1.30 13.15 -12.28
N GLU A 75 -1.23 12.92 -13.59
CA GLU A 75 -1.99 11.86 -14.26
C GLU A 75 -1.17 10.57 -14.32
N SER A 76 -1.75 9.47 -13.84
CA SER A 76 -1.14 8.14 -13.87
C SER A 76 -1.45 7.42 -15.17
N ARG A 77 -0.44 6.78 -15.79
CA ARG A 77 -0.66 5.88 -16.95
C ARG A 77 -1.43 4.62 -16.58
N LEU A 78 -1.47 4.26 -15.29
CA LEU A 78 -2.24 3.12 -14.77
C LEU A 78 -3.74 3.44 -14.73
N ALA A 79 -4.14 4.70 -14.88
CA ALA A 79 -5.53 5.13 -14.96
C ALA A 79 -5.65 6.43 -15.79
N PRO A 80 -5.73 6.35 -17.13
CA PRO A 80 -5.86 7.53 -17.98
C PRO A 80 -7.07 8.41 -17.60
N GLY A 81 -6.87 9.73 -17.55
CA GLY A 81 -7.83 10.72 -17.07
C GLY A 81 -7.89 10.88 -15.54
N SER A 82 -6.99 10.22 -14.81
CA SER A 82 -6.86 10.38 -13.37
C SER A 82 -6.10 11.64 -12.96
N ASP A 83 -6.28 12.02 -11.70
CA ASP A 83 -5.49 13.04 -11.03
C ASP A 83 -5.15 12.56 -9.60
N VAL A 84 -3.88 12.20 -9.36
CA VAL A 84 -3.44 11.64 -8.07
C VAL A 84 -3.57 12.62 -6.89
N ARG A 85 -3.89 13.89 -7.14
CA ARG A 85 -4.13 14.89 -6.09
C ARG A 85 -5.55 14.84 -5.53
N THR A 86 -6.50 14.27 -6.27
CA THR A 86 -7.93 14.28 -5.91
C THR A 86 -8.60 12.91 -6.01
N ASP A 87 -8.02 11.95 -6.73
CA ASP A 87 -8.64 10.64 -6.98
C ASP A 87 -8.35 9.58 -5.90
N ILE A 88 -7.78 9.99 -4.76
CA ILE A 88 -7.59 9.16 -3.57
C ILE A 88 -8.49 9.74 -2.47
N PRO A 89 -9.20 8.91 -1.68
CA PRO A 89 -10.19 9.42 -0.73
C PRO A 89 -9.61 10.28 0.40
N ALA A 90 -8.37 10.01 0.82
CA ALA A 90 -7.71 10.73 1.90
C ALA A 90 -6.17 10.67 1.77
N TYR A 91 -5.53 11.77 2.16
CA TYR A 91 -4.09 11.99 2.10
C TYR A 91 -3.55 12.38 3.46
N ARG A 92 -2.24 12.16 3.63
CA ARG A 92 -1.43 12.65 4.75
C ARG A 92 -0.37 13.59 4.22
N VAL A 93 -0.30 14.79 4.77
CA VAL A 93 0.76 15.76 4.50
C VAL A 93 1.78 15.69 5.63
N TRP A 94 3.04 15.48 5.27
CA TRP A 94 4.15 15.32 6.19
C TRP A 94 5.11 16.49 6.08
N ARG A 95 5.55 17.02 7.23
CA ARG A 95 6.56 18.08 7.31
C ARG A 95 7.63 17.70 8.31
N ASP A 96 8.89 17.75 7.90
CA ASP A 96 10.04 17.36 8.72
C ASP A 96 9.88 15.97 9.38
N GLY A 97 9.23 15.03 8.68
CA GLY A 97 8.93 13.67 9.16
C GLY A 97 7.72 13.55 10.11
N GLU A 98 7.01 14.63 10.39
CA GLU A 98 5.85 14.66 11.28
C GLU A 98 4.56 14.83 10.47
N LEU A 99 3.48 14.15 10.89
CA LEU A 99 2.17 14.29 10.26
C LEU A 99 1.61 15.68 10.57
N ALA A 100 1.50 16.52 9.55
CA ALA A 100 1.09 17.91 9.68
C ALA A 100 -0.41 18.11 9.39
N ASP A 101 -0.98 17.32 8.48
CA ASP A 101 -2.38 17.44 8.09
C ASP A 101 -2.94 16.14 7.47
N GLU A 102 -4.26 15.98 7.54
CA GLU A 102 -5.03 14.97 6.80
C GLU A 102 -6.11 15.67 5.96
N THR A 103 -6.12 15.44 4.65
CA THR A 103 -6.99 16.12 3.70
C THR A 103 -7.61 15.15 2.71
N THR A 104 -8.74 15.51 2.11
CA THR A 104 -9.37 14.76 0.99
C THR A 104 -8.94 15.27 -0.38
N ASP A 105 -8.19 16.37 -0.42
CA ASP A 105 -7.65 16.98 -1.64
C ASP A 105 -6.22 17.46 -1.38
N ALA A 106 -5.26 16.88 -2.09
CA ALA A 106 -3.84 17.21 -1.98
C ALA A 106 -3.37 18.29 -2.98
N SER A 107 -4.29 18.96 -3.69
CA SER A 107 -3.92 19.98 -4.69
C SER A 107 -3.07 21.10 -4.10
N ALA A 108 -3.39 21.57 -2.89
CA ALA A 108 -2.62 22.60 -2.20
C ALA A 108 -1.15 22.18 -1.94
N ALA A 109 -0.89 20.89 -1.70
CA ALA A 109 0.47 20.38 -1.54
C ALA A 109 1.29 20.48 -2.84
N TRP A 110 0.65 20.25 -3.99
CA TRP A 110 1.28 20.42 -5.31
C TRP A 110 1.42 21.90 -5.71
N GLU A 111 0.60 22.81 -5.16
CA GLU A 111 0.79 24.24 -5.32
C GLU A 111 2.00 24.74 -4.51
N GLU A 112 2.20 24.22 -3.30
CA GLU A 112 3.36 24.53 -2.45
C GLU A 112 4.67 23.95 -3.00
N HIS A 113 4.62 22.69 -3.46
CA HIS A 113 5.75 21.98 -4.04
C HIS A 113 5.41 21.54 -5.47
N PRO A 114 5.56 22.42 -6.48
CA PRO A 114 5.19 22.12 -7.87
C PRO A 114 6.09 21.08 -8.54
N ASP A 115 7.19 20.70 -7.91
CA ASP A 115 8.17 19.72 -8.38
C ASP A 115 7.99 18.33 -7.75
N LEU A 116 6.90 18.07 -7.02
CA LEU A 116 6.63 16.77 -6.43
C LEU A 116 6.70 15.64 -7.47
N VAL A 117 7.45 14.60 -7.14
CA VAL A 117 7.52 13.33 -7.87
C VAL A 117 6.70 12.31 -7.11
N ALA A 118 5.70 11.72 -7.75
CA ALA A 118 4.81 10.73 -7.13
C ALA A 118 5.20 9.31 -7.50
N PHE A 119 5.23 8.42 -6.51
CA PHE A 119 5.48 7.00 -6.64
C PHE A 119 4.20 6.26 -6.29
N LEU A 120 3.66 5.52 -7.27
CA LEU A 120 2.59 4.57 -7.06
C LEU A 120 3.21 3.21 -6.73
N ILE A 121 2.95 2.72 -5.53
CA ILE A 121 3.55 1.51 -4.97
C ILE A 121 2.47 0.43 -4.85
N GLY A 122 2.77 -0.79 -5.26
CA GLY A 122 1.87 -1.93 -5.20
C GLY A 122 1.32 -2.16 -3.78
N CYS A 123 0.11 -2.70 -3.70
CA CYS A 123 -0.59 -2.93 -2.44
C CYS A 123 -0.95 -4.41 -2.26
N SER A 124 -0.98 -4.86 -1.01
CA SER A 124 -1.32 -6.25 -0.64
C SER A 124 -2.75 -6.66 -1.01
N PHE A 125 -3.64 -5.71 -1.30
CA PHE A 125 -5.04 -6.01 -1.61
C PHE A 125 -5.19 -6.89 -2.85
N THR A 126 -4.24 -6.82 -3.78
CA THR A 126 -4.20 -7.67 -4.96
C THR A 126 -4.14 -9.16 -4.62
N PHE A 127 -3.36 -9.59 -3.62
CA PHE A 127 -3.31 -11.02 -3.27
C PHE A 127 -4.46 -11.44 -2.35
N GLU A 128 -5.11 -10.52 -1.64
CA GLU A 128 -6.27 -10.87 -0.80
C GLU A 128 -7.44 -11.42 -1.62
N ALA A 129 -7.66 -10.90 -2.83
CA ALA A 129 -8.64 -11.45 -3.75
C ALA A 129 -8.38 -12.94 -4.01
N GLY A 130 -7.12 -13.30 -4.33
CA GLY A 130 -6.73 -14.69 -4.54
C GLY A 130 -6.85 -15.58 -3.30
N LEU A 131 -6.62 -15.03 -2.11
CA LEU A 131 -6.83 -15.76 -0.85
C LEU A 131 -8.33 -16.04 -0.63
N VAL A 132 -9.19 -15.05 -0.85
CA VAL A 132 -10.65 -15.17 -0.72
C VAL A 132 -11.22 -16.14 -1.75
N ASP A 133 -10.76 -16.06 -3.00
CA ASP A 133 -11.19 -16.95 -4.08
C ASP A 133 -10.88 -18.43 -3.78
N ASP A 134 -9.78 -18.70 -3.05
CA ASP A 134 -9.41 -20.04 -2.58
C ASP A 134 -10.04 -20.40 -1.22
N GLY A 135 -10.92 -19.55 -0.68
CA GLY A 135 -11.61 -19.77 0.59
C GLY A 135 -10.71 -19.64 1.83
N ILE A 136 -9.63 -18.86 1.74
CA ILE A 136 -8.81 -18.48 2.90
C ILE A 136 -9.42 -17.20 3.50
N PRO A 137 -9.82 -17.21 4.79
CA PRO A 137 -10.52 -16.09 5.39
C PRO A 137 -9.60 -14.88 5.56
N ILE A 138 -10.14 -13.69 5.28
CA ILE A 138 -9.48 -12.41 5.56
C ILE A 138 -10.19 -11.77 6.74
N ARG A 139 -9.75 -12.11 7.96
CA ARG A 139 -10.43 -11.80 9.23
C ARG A 139 -10.79 -10.33 9.40
N HIS A 140 -9.90 -9.41 9.06
CA HIS A 140 -10.18 -7.99 9.22
C HIS A 140 -11.35 -7.54 8.31
N ARG A 141 -11.49 -8.11 7.11
CA ARG A 141 -12.64 -7.85 6.22
C ARG A 141 -13.94 -8.45 6.75
N GLU A 142 -13.88 -9.67 7.30
CA GLU A 142 -15.04 -10.33 7.93
C GLU A 142 -15.59 -9.52 9.14
N HIS A 143 -14.74 -8.69 9.75
CA HIS A 143 -15.05 -7.92 10.95
C HIS A 143 -15.10 -6.40 10.75
N ASP A 144 -15.08 -5.93 9.50
CA ASP A 144 -15.09 -4.50 9.14
C ASP A 144 -14.00 -3.68 9.87
N ARG A 145 -12.77 -4.21 9.84
CA ARG A 145 -11.58 -3.66 10.49
C ARG A 145 -10.49 -3.37 9.46
N ASN A 146 -9.66 -2.39 9.76
CA ASN A 146 -8.41 -2.19 9.06
C ASN A 146 -7.40 -3.28 9.42
N VAL A 147 -6.62 -3.72 8.45
CA VAL A 147 -5.56 -4.72 8.66
C VAL A 147 -4.56 -4.22 9.72
N PRO A 148 -4.19 -5.02 10.73
CA PRO A 148 -3.18 -4.63 11.69
C PRO A 148 -1.81 -4.57 11.02
N MET A 149 -1.10 -3.49 11.25
CA MET A 149 0.24 -3.25 10.73
C MET A 149 1.19 -2.88 11.86
N TYR A 150 2.41 -3.43 11.79
CA TYR A 150 3.39 -3.33 12.85
C TYR A 150 4.72 -2.80 12.33
N ARG A 151 5.36 -1.94 13.12
CA ARG A 151 6.77 -1.61 12.94
C ARG A 151 7.61 -2.78 13.44
N THR A 152 8.58 -3.20 12.63
CA THR A 152 9.48 -4.29 13.00
C THR A 152 10.84 -3.75 13.44
N SER A 153 11.61 -4.57 14.13
CA SER A 153 13.03 -4.32 14.40
C SER A 153 13.94 -4.53 13.17
N THR A 154 13.37 -4.87 12.01
CA THR A 154 14.12 -5.10 10.78
C THR A 154 14.30 -3.80 10.01
N ALA A 155 15.54 -3.33 9.85
CA ALA A 155 15.84 -2.15 9.04
C ALA A 155 15.73 -2.45 7.54
N CYS A 156 15.14 -1.53 6.79
CA CYS A 156 15.28 -1.48 5.33
C CYS A 156 16.72 -1.13 4.95
N ALA A 157 17.16 -1.58 3.77
CA ALA A 157 18.43 -1.18 3.20
C ALA A 157 18.37 0.34 2.87
N PRO A 158 19.20 1.19 3.49
CA PRO A 158 19.10 2.64 3.33
C PRO A 158 19.50 3.07 1.92
N ALA A 159 19.11 4.28 1.52
CA ALA A 159 19.52 4.91 0.26
C ALA A 159 19.65 6.42 0.44
N GLY A 160 20.90 6.91 0.43
CA GLY A 160 21.17 8.32 0.68
C GLY A 160 20.63 8.75 2.05
N ARG A 161 19.80 9.80 2.09
CA ARG A 161 19.14 10.28 3.31
C ARG A 161 18.03 9.34 3.81
N LEU A 162 17.48 8.47 2.96
CA LEU A 162 16.35 7.61 3.34
C LEU A 162 16.79 6.36 4.10
N HIS A 163 16.21 6.18 5.27
CA HIS A 163 16.30 4.99 6.11
C HIS A 163 14.99 4.79 6.89
N GLY A 164 14.74 3.57 7.36
CA GLY A 164 13.52 3.26 8.11
C GLY A 164 13.41 1.79 8.42
N GLU A 165 12.49 1.45 9.30
CA GLU A 165 12.14 0.08 9.63
C GLU A 165 11.13 -0.47 8.62
N LEU A 166 11.21 -1.77 8.36
CA LEU A 166 10.18 -2.50 7.64
C LEU A 166 8.88 -2.45 8.46
N VAL A 167 7.79 -2.08 7.81
CA VAL A 167 6.43 -2.22 8.34
C VAL A 167 5.78 -3.45 7.71
N VAL A 168 5.15 -4.28 8.53
CA VAL A 168 4.46 -5.48 8.09
C VAL A 168 2.97 -5.39 8.36
N SER A 169 2.15 -5.92 7.46
CA SER A 169 0.74 -6.22 7.74
C SER A 169 0.61 -7.68 8.18
N MET A 170 -0.24 -7.95 9.16
CA MET A 170 -0.44 -9.31 9.67
C MET A 170 -1.85 -9.81 9.32
N ARG A 171 -1.93 -11.05 8.83
CA ARG A 171 -3.21 -11.76 8.66
C ARG A 171 -3.16 -13.06 9.45
N PRO A 172 -4.17 -13.35 10.28
CA PRO A 172 -4.37 -14.68 10.87
C PRO A 172 -4.74 -15.66 9.75
N ILE A 173 -3.94 -16.71 9.55
CA ILE A 173 -4.20 -17.74 8.55
C ILE A 173 -4.35 -19.10 9.25
N PRO A 174 -5.41 -19.88 8.97
CA PRO A 174 -5.53 -21.23 9.51
C PRO A 174 -4.28 -22.05 9.21
N ALA A 175 -3.73 -22.77 10.21
CA ALA A 175 -2.44 -23.45 10.08
C ALA A 175 -2.34 -24.36 8.83
N SER A 176 -3.44 -25.04 8.47
CA SER A 176 -3.53 -25.92 7.29
C SER A 176 -3.47 -25.18 5.95
N ARG A 177 -3.70 -23.86 5.92
CA ARG A 177 -3.76 -23.02 4.72
C ARG A 177 -2.56 -22.09 4.56
N VAL A 178 -1.59 -22.11 5.48
CA VAL A 178 -0.42 -21.23 5.42
C VAL A 178 0.39 -21.45 4.13
N ALA A 179 0.60 -22.71 3.73
CA ALA A 179 1.32 -23.03 2.49
C ALA A 179 0.59 -22.51 1.23
N ASP A 180 -0.74 -22.60 1.22
CA ASP A 180 -1.57 -22.06 0.14
C ASP A 180 -1.46 -20.53 0.10
N ALA A 181 -1.56 -19.87 1.26
CA ALA A 181 -1.43 -18.42 1.36
C ALA A 181 -0.07 -17.90 0.85
N VAL A 182 1.02 -18.62 1.17
CA VAL A 182 2.36 -18.34 0.65
C VAL A 182 2.41 -18.51 -0.87
N THR A 183 1.84 -19.60 -1.39
CA THR A 183 1.85 -19.91 -2.82
C THR A 183 1.03 -18.90 -3.63
N ILE A 184 -0.16 -18.55 -3.15
CA ILE A 184 -1.07 -17.60 -3.78
C ILE A 184 -0.43 -16.21 -3.80
N SER A 185 0.00 -15.69 -2.64
CA SER A 185 0.61 -14.36 -2.56
C SER A 185 1.96 -14.28 -3.27
N GLY A 186 2.73 -15.37 -3.30
CA GLY A 186 4.01 -15.45 -3.99
C GLY A 186 3.95 -15.29 -5.51
N ARG A 187 2.77 -15.48 -6.14
CA ARG A 187 2.57 -15.26 -7.58
C ARG A 187 2.61 -13.79 -7.98
N PHE A 188 2.56 -12.87 -7.02
CA PHE A 188 2.43 -11.43 -7.29
C PHE A 188 3.59 -10.62 -6.70
N PRO A 189 4.84 -10.83 -7.14
CA PRO A 189 6.01 -10.17 -6.56
C PRO A 189 6.00 -8.64 -6.71
N ALA A 190 5.29 -8.10 -7.72
CA ALA A 190 5.16 -6.67 -7.97
C ALA A 190 4.13 -5.96 -7.06
N VAL A 191 3.51 -6.67 -6.10
CA VAL A 191 2.54 -6.14 -5.13
C VAL A 191 2.76 -6.80 -3.75
N HIS A 192 4.00 -6.69 -3.25
CA HIS A 192 4.56 -7.27 -2.02
C HIS A 192 4.94 -8.75 -2.06
N GLY A 193 4.17 -9.57 -2.80
CA GLY A 193 4.49 -10.98 -3.02
C GLY A 193 4.35 -11.87 -1.78
N ALA A 194 5.25 -12.85 -1.65
CA ALA A 194 5.23 -13.83 -0.56
C ALA A 194 5.47 -13.19 0.82
N PRO A 195 4.97 -13.82 1.92
CA PRO A 195 5.19 -13.35 3.28
C PRO A 195 6.67 -13.07 3.58
N VAL A 196 6.92 -12.11 4.46
CA VAL A 196 8.27 -11.84 5.00
C VAL A 196 8.53 -12.64 6.27
N HIS A 197 7.49 -13.06 6.98
CA HIS A 197 7.61 -13.85 8.20
C HIS A 197 6.34 -14.67 8.47
N ILE A 198 6.48 -15.80 9.16
CA ILE A 198 5.39 -16.70 9.56
C ILE A 198 5.66 -17.16 11.00
N GLY A 199 4.65 -17.07 11.86
CA GLY A 199 4.75 -17.55 13.24
C GLY A 199 5.22 -16.47 14.21
N ASP A 200 6.21 -16.80 15.05
CA ASP A 200 6.57 -16.01 16.24
C ASP A 200 6.74 -14.50 15.96
N PRO A 201 5.84 -13.62 16.46
CA PRO A 201 5.94 -12.17 16.26
C PRO A 201 7.18 -11.55 16.93
N GLY A 202 7.68 -12.18 18.01
CA GLY A 202 8.85 -11.68 18.74
C GLY A 202 10.12 -11.63 17.88
N SER A 203 10.24 -12.54 16.90
CA SER A 203 11.32 -12.55 15.92
C SER A 203 11.34 -11.32 15.00
N LEU A 204 10.21 -10.60 14.87
CA LEU A 204 10.13 -9.30 14.19
C LEU A 204 10.25 -8.12 15.17
N GLY A 205 10.41 -8.35 16.47
CA GLY A 205 10.36 -7.32 17.51
C GLY A 205 8.95 -6.89 17.90
N ILE A 206 7.91 -7.66 17.51
CA ILE A 206 6.52 -7.37 17.84
C ILE A 206 6.19 -8.07 19.16
N ALA A 207 6.06 -7.30 20.25
CA ALA A 207 5.84 -7.83 21.59
C ALA A 207 4.37 -8.20 21.86
N ASP A 208 3.42 -7.47 21.27
CA ASP A 208 1.99 -7.64 21.50
C ASP A 208 1.21 -7.45 20.19
N LEU A 209 0.57 -8.52 19.70
CA LEU A 209 -0.29 -8.46 18.51
C LEU A 209 -1.59 -7.69 18.75
N SER A 210 -2.00 -7.42 19.99
CA SER A 210 -3.21 -6.65 20.27
C SER A 210 -3.01 -5.14 20.16
N ALA A 211 -1.77 -4.67 19.98
CA ALA A 211 -1.40 -3.26 19.93
C ALA A 211 -0.64 -2.90 18.64
N PRO A 212 -1.30 -2.94 17.47
CA PRO A 212 -0.65 -2.55 16.21
C PRO A 212 -0.33 -1.04 16.18
N GLU A 213 0.79 -0.67 15.56
CA GLU A 213 1.11 0.75 15.32
C GLU A 213 0.15 1.42 14.32
N PHE A 214 -0.44 0.64 13.40
CA PHE A 214 -1.44 1.13 12.46
C PHE A 214 -2.56 0.10 12.24
N GLY A 215 -3.79 0.59 12.00
CA GLY A 215 -4.96 -0.26 11.82
C GLY A 215 -5.56 -0.72 13.14
N ASP A 216 -6.41 -1.75 13.07
CA ASP A 216 -7.15 -2.26 14.23
C ASP A 216 -6.54 -3.57 14.76
N PRO A 217 -6.68 -3.88 16.06
CA PRO A 217 -6.23 -5.15 16.61
C PRO A 217 -6.81 -6.36 15.85
N PRO A 218 -6.00 -7.43 15.61
CA PRO A 218 -6.41 -8.60 14.87
C PRO A 218 -7.54 -9.36 15.58
N VAL A 219 -8.37 -10.04 14.78
CA VAL A 219 -9.27 -11.09 15.26
C VAL A 219 -8.63 -12.43 14.94
N MET A 220 -8.11 -13.10 15.96
CA MET A 220 -7.49 -14.43 15.86
C MET A 220 -8.48 -15.52 16.29
N GLN A 221 -8.44 -16.69 15.66
CA GLN A 221 -9.14 -17.90 16.08
C GLN A 221 -8.15 -18.99 16.52
N ASP A 222 -8.63 -19.95 17.31
CA ASP A 222 -7.84 -21.11 17.70
C ASP A 222 -7.32 -21.86 16.46
N GLY A 223 -6.00 -22.06 16.40
CA GLY A 223 -5.33 -22.69 15.26
C GLY A 223 -4.93 -21.75 14.12
N ASP A 224 -5.21 -20.45 14.22
CA ASP A 224 -4.62 -19.46 13.32
C ASP A 224 -3.13 -19.26 13.60
N VAL A 225 -2.35 -19.07 12.54
CA VAL A 225 -0.94 -18.69 12.56
C VAL A 225 -0.84 -17.24 12.07
N PRO A 226 -0.14 -16.35 12.80
CA PRO A 226 0.10 -15.00 12.30
C PRO A 226 1.10 -15.06 11.13
N VAL A 227 0.68 -14.53 9.98
CA VAL A 227 1.50 -14.44 8.78
C VAL A 227 1.68 -12.97 8.42
N PHE A 228 2.92 -12.57 8.12
CA PHE A 228 3.31 -11.18 7.96
C PHE A 228 3.77 -10.91 6.53
N TRP A 229 3.22 -9.88 5.91
CA TRP A 229 3.64 -9.38 4.60
C TRP A 229 4.23 -8.00 4.73
N ALA A 230 5.24 -7.69 3.91
CA ALA A 230 5.70 -6.32 3.77
C ALA A 230 4.52 -5.40 3.37
N CYS A 231 4.48 -4.20 3.94
CA CYS A 231 3.35 -3.29 3.77
C CYS A 231 3.79 -1.99 3.10
N GLY A 232 2.95 -1.46 2.22
CA GLY A 232 3.09 -0.15 1.56
C GLY A 232 3.02 1.06 2.49
N VAL A 233 2.94 0.85 3.81
CA VAL A 233 3.13 1.86 4.87
C VAL A 233 4.60 1.97 5.30
N THR A 234 5.48 1.05 4.89
CA THR A 234 6.95 1.18 5.08
C THR A 234 7.54 2.52 4.60
N PRO A 235 7.11 3.10 3.46
CA PRO A 235 7.50 4.46 3.07
C PRO A 235 7.15 5.53 4.12
N GLN A 236 6.02 5.40 4.83
CA GLN A 236 5.65 6.33 5.90
C GLN A 236 6.61 6.21 7.09
N ALA A 237 7.02 4.99 7.46
CA ALA A 237 8.05 4.80 8.48
C ALA A 237 9.40 5.40 8.04
N ALA A 238 9.75 5.30 6.76
CA ALA A 238 10.95 5.93 6.22
C ALA A 238 10.87 7.46 6.23
N ILE A 239 9.71 8.06 5.94
CA ILE A 239 9.45 9.51 6.10
C ILE A 239 9.68 9.92 7.55
N MET A 240 9.07 9.23 8.51
CA MET A 240 9.19 9.56 9.94
C MET A 240 10.64 9.49 10.43
N ALA A 241 11.39 8.46 10.01
CA ALA A 241 12.75 8.24 10.44
C ALA A 241 13.76 9.17 9.75
N SER A 242 13.57 9.43 8.45
CA SER A 242 14.52 10.23 7.63
C SER A 242 14.22 11.72 7.64
N ARG A 243 13.02 12.10 8.11
CA ARG A 243 12.55 13.49 8.24
C ARG A 243 12.77 14.32 6.98
N PRO A 244 12.23 13.91 5.81
CA PRO A 244 12.23 14.81 4.65
C PRO A 244 11.45 16.08 5.01
N PRO A 245 11.84 17.24 4.46
CA PRO A 245 11.18 18.51 4.76
C PRO A 245 9.71 18.49 4.38
N PHE A 246 9.35 17.73 3.33
CA PHE A 246 7.99 17.60 2.85
C PHE A 246 7.74 16.23 2.21
N ALA A 247 6.56 15.67 2.42
CA ALA A 247 6.03 14.54 1.65
C ALA A 247 4.50 14.54 1.67
N VAL A 248 3.89 13.90 0.68
CA VAL A 248 2.47 13.53 0.69
C VAL A 248 2.34 12.03 0.55
N THR A 249 1.49 11.40 1.33
CA THR A 249 1.10 10.00 1.12
C THR A 249 -0.40 9.88 1.08
N HIS A 250 -0.89 8.73 0.63
CA HIS A 250 -2.25 8.33 0.94
C HIS A 250 -2.42 8.08 2.47
N ALA A 251 -3.64 8.22 2.98
CA ALA A 251 -3.98 7.75 4.32
C ALA A 251 -4.20 6.22 4.31
N PRO A 252 -3.82 5.48 5.38
CA PRO A 252 -4.00 4.03 5.43
C PRO A 252 -5.45 3.61 5.13
N GLY A 253 -5.64 2.64 4.22
CA GLY A 253 -6.95 2.16 3.79
C GLY A 253 -7.59 2.95 2.63
N HIS A 254 -7.00 4.10 2.25
CA HIS A 254 -7.47 4.96 1.17
C HIS A 254 -6.46 4.99 0.02
N MET A 255 -6.49 4.00 -0.87
CA MET A 255 -5.51 3.85 -1.94
C MET A 255 -5.99 4.46 -3.26
N PHE A 256 -5.09 4.58 -4.22
CA PHE A 256 -5.41 4.96 -5.59
C PHE A 256 -5.90 3.73 -6.37
N VAL A 257 -7.15 3.77 -6.86
CA VAL A 257 -7.74 2.68 -7.67
C VAL A 257 -7.34 2.84 -9.13
N THR A 258 -6.61 1.86 -9.68
CA THR A 258 -6.12 1.91 -11.07
C THR A 258 -7.10 1.27 -12.07
N ASP A 259 -6.80 1.35 -13.36
CA ASP A 259 -7.50 0.64 -14.44
C ASP A 259 -6.78 -0.69 -14.81
N VAL A 260 -5.72 -1.06 -14.08
CA VAL A 260 -4.88 -2.24 -14.37
C VAL A 260 -5.40 -3.45 -13.60
N PRO A 261 -5.68 -4.58 -14.25
CA PRO A 261 -6.11 -5.78 -13.55
C PRO A 261 -4.97 -6.43 -12.76
N ASP A 262 -5.29 -7.01 -11.61
CA ASP A 262 -4.35 -7.72 -10.73
C ASP A 262 -3.54 -8.79 -11.47
N ALA A 263 -4.20 -9.50 -12.39
CA ALA A 263 -3.60 -10.53 -13.22
C ALA A 263 -2.49 -10.02 -14.17
N ALA A 264 -2.36 -8.70 -14.39
CA ALA A 264 -1.24 -8.14 -15.15
C ALA A 264 0.10 -8.24 -14.40
N TYR A 265 0.06 -8.45 -13.09
CA TYR A 265 1.25 -8.58 -12.22
C TYR A 265 1.47 -10.00 -11.69
N ALA A 266 0.68 -10.98 -12.16
CA ALA A 266 0.87 -12.39 -11.86
C ALA A 266 2.07 -12.98 -12.64
N LEU A 267 2.86 -13.83 -11.99
CA LEU A 267 3.90 -14.66 -12.60
C LEU A 267 3.34 -15.90 -13.30
#